data_AF-E8UYX1-F1
#
_entry.id   AF-E8UYX1-F1
#
_cell.length_a   1.000
_cell.length_b   1.000
_cell.length_c   1.000
_cell.angle_alpha   90.00
_cell.angle_beta   90.00
_cell.angle_gamma   90.00
#
_symmetry.space_group_name_H-M   'P 1'
#
loop_
_entity.id
_entity.type
_entity.pdbx_description
1 polymer ?
#
loop_
_entity_poly.entity_id
_entity_poly.type
_entity_poly.pdbx_seq_one_letter_code
_entity_poly.pdbx_strand_id
1 'polypeptide(L)'
;MKFQSLWKTLAVGVLSFGMAAAVAEAQVYVHIGPPRPIVERRPPPPRPGYVWRAGYHRWDGGRYVWVPGEYLAPPRPHAHYYQGAWVHDGHGYRWRDGYWR
;
A
#
# COMPACT_ATOMS: atom_id res chain seq x y z
N MET A 1 31.43 17.14 -59.39
CA MET A 1 31.70 18.27 -58.47
C MET A 1 30.60 18.32 -57.42
N LYS A 2 30.99 18.64 -56.18
CA LYS A 2 30.22 18.56 -54.94
C LYS A 2 29.03 19.52 -54.95
N PHE A 3 27.85 19.08 -54.49
CA PHE A 3 26.89 19.98 -53.86
C PHE A 3 26.34 19.32 -52.60
N GLN A 4 27.11 19.49 -51.53
CA GLN A 4 26.78 19.08 -50.18
C GLN A 4 25.93 20.18 -49.52
N SER A 5 24.89 19.72 -48.82
CA SER A 5 24.27 20.34 -47.63
C SER A 5 23.73 21.77 -47.73
N LEU A 6 22.41 21.90 -47.86
CA LEU A 6 21.69 23.06 -47.30
C LEU A 6 20.26 22.69 -46.84
N TRP A 7 20.15 21.66 -46.03
CA TRP A 7 19.00 21.46 -45.15
C TRP A 7 19.55 21.23 -43.75
N LYS A 8 19.60 22.29 -42.94
CA LYS A 8 19.49 22.14 -41.48
C LYS A 8 18.51 23.19 -41.00
N THR A 9 17.25 22.84 -41.19
CA THR A 9 16.08 23.41 -40.53
C THR A 9 16.32 23.57 -39.04
N LEU A 10 15.99 24.77 -38.55
CA LEU A 10 15.64 25.04 -37.16
C LEU A 10 14.64 23.99 -36.65
N ALA A 11 14.94 23.33 -35.53
CA ALA A 11 13.95 22.62 -34.74
C ALA A 11 14.22 22.92 -33.26
N VAL A 12 13.45 23.88 -32.76
CA VAL A 12 13.27 24.15 -31.33
C VAL A 12 12.59 22.93 -30.72
N GLY A 13 13.31 22.19 -29.87
CA GLY A 13 12.80 21.02 -29.16
C GLY A 13 12.56 21.36 -27.69
N VAL A 14 11.29 21.49 -27.32
CA VAL A 14 10.72 21.81 -26.01
C VAL A 14 11.36 21.02 -24.85
N LEU A 15 11.90 21.75 -23.87
CA LEU A 15 12.20 21.22 -22.52
C LEU A 15 10.90 20.74 -21.89
N SER A 16 10.64 19.44 -22.00
CA SER A 16 9.51 18.78 -21.34
C SER A 16 9.86 18.65 -19.86
N PHE A 17 9.60 19.70 -19.07
CA PHE A 17 9.66 19.63 -17.61
C PHE A 17 8.48 18.79 -17.14
N GLY A 18 8.71 17.49 -16.93
CA GLY A 18 7.73 16.57 -16.36
C GLY A 18 7.43 16.99 -14.93
N MET A 19 6.33 17.70 -14.72
CA MET A 19 5.84 18.04 -13.39
C MET A 19 5.30 16.76 -12.75
N ALA A 20 6.09 16.14 -11.87
CA ALA A 20 5.63 15.02 -11.06
C ALA A 20 4.57 15.56 -10.10
N ALA A 21 3.32 15.12 -10.27
CA ALA A 21 2.25 15.43 -9.33
C ALA A 21 2.59 14.76 -7.98
N ALA A 22 2.81 15.56 -6.95
CA ALA A 22 2.91 15.03 -5.59
C ALA A 22 1.52 14.55 -5.15
N VAL A 23 1.39 13.25 -4.91
CA VAL A 23 0.21 12.66 -4.26
C VAL A 23 0.29 12.99 -2.77
N ALA A 24 -0.69 13.73 -2.26
CA ALA A 24 -0.89 13.90 -0.82
C ALA A 24 -1.79 12.76 -0.33
N GLU A 25 -1.27 11.87 0.51
CA GLU A 25 -2.08 10.84 1.17
C GLU A 25 -2.68 11.41 2.46
N ALA A 26 -4.01 11.54 2.50
CA ALA A 26 -4.72 11.89 3.72
C ALA A 26 -4.68 10.72 4.71
N GLN A 27 -4.14 10.96 5.90
CA GLN A 27 -4.13 9.97 6.98
C GLN A 27 -5.36 10.14 7.89
N VAL A 28 -6.06 9.05 8.17
CA VAL A 28 -7.22 9.05 9.07
C VAL A 28 -6.77 8.71 10.49
N TYR A 29 -7.01 9.64 11.41
CA TYR A 29 -6.78 9.45 12.84
C TYR A 29 -8.10 9.25 13.58
N VAL A 30 -8.12 8.23 14.44
CA VAL A 30 -9.23 7.88 15.31
C VAL A 30 -8.81 8.15 16.74
N HIS A 31 -9.59 8.93 17.49
CA HIS A 31 -9.26 9.28 18.87
C HIS A 31 -9.61 8.16 19.87
N ILE A 32 -10.52 7.28 19.49
CA ILE A 32 -10.93 6.11 20.25
C ILE A 32 -10.07 4.94 19.79
N GLY A 33 -9.38 4.26 20.70
CA GLY A 33 -8.52 3.12 20.35
C GLY A 33 -9.32 1.91 19.83
N PRO A 34 -8.71 1.04 19.02
CA PRO A 34 -9.35 -0.18 18.56
C PRO A 34 -9.60 -1.14 19.73
N PRO A 35 -10.66 -1.95 19.67
CA PRO A 35 -10.82 -3.08 20.60
C PRO A 35 -9.66 -4.07 20.48
N ARG A 36 -9.55 -4.98 21.44
CA ARG A 36 -8.58 -6.07 21.37
C ARG A 36 -8.81 -6.91 20.09
N PRO A 37 -7.75 -7.36 19.39
CA PRO A 37 -7.90 -8.27 18.26
C PRO A 37 -8.61 -9.56 18.66
N ILE A 38 -9.47 -10.06 17.78
CA ILE A 38 -10.11 -11.37 17.95
C ILE A 38 -9.11 -12.44 17.52
N VAL A 39 -8.95 -13.46 18.36
CA VAL A 39 -8.12 -14.64 18.02
C VAL A 39 -8.98 -15.59 17.21
N GLU A 40 -8.63 -15.74 15.93
CA GLU A 40 -9.35 -16.62 15.01
C GLU A 40 -8.71 -18.00 14.94
N ARG A 41 -9.54 -19.03 14.84
CA ARG A 41 -9.07 -20.36 14.42
C ARG A 41 -8.75 -20.31 12.93
N ARG A 42 -7.46 -20.44 12.60
CA ARG A 42 -6.97 -20.51 11.22
C ARG A 42 -7.46 -21.78 10.52
N PRO A 43 -8.20 -21.70 9.40
CA PRO A 43 -8.55 -22.87 8.59
C PRO A 43 -7.30 -23.42 7.89
N PRO A 44 -7.32 -24.61 7.27
CA PRO A 44 -6.20 -25.08 6.47
C PRO A 44 -5.87 -24.13 5.29
N PRO A 45 -4.60 -24.00 4.88
CA PRO A 45 -4.23 -23.17 3.73
C PRO A 45 -4.82 -23.74 2.44
N PRO A 46 -5.26 -22.88 1.50
CA PRO A 46 -5.76 -23.35 0.20
C PRO A 46 -4.71 -24.13 -0.61
N ARG A 47 -3.44 -23.71 -0.53
CA ARG A 47 -2.29 -24.34 -1.18
C ARG A 47 -1.01 -24.14 -0.36
N PRO A 48 0.02 -24.98 -0.53
CA PRO A 48 1.33 -24.74 0.04
C PRO A 48 1.86 -23.33 -0.32
N GLY A 49 2.50 -22.67 0.64
CA GLY A 49 3.09 -21.33 0.47
C GLY A 49 2.16 -20.14 0.76
N TYR A 50 0.84 -20.34 0.90
CA TYR A 50 -0.06 -19.26 1.30
C TYR A 50 0.20 -18.80 2.75
N VAL A 51 0.22 -17.49 2.97
CA VAL A 51 0.50 -16.87 4.27
C VAL A 51 -0.79 -16.38 4.89
N TRP A 52 -0.95 -16.61 6.19
CA TRP A 52 -2.11 -16.11 6.92
C TRP A 52 -1.92 -14.65 7.32
N ARG A 53 -2.83 -13.78 6.87
CA ARG A 53 -3.02 -12.44 7.40
C ARG A 53 -4.09 -12.51 8.47
N ALA A 54 -3.74 -12.16 9.70
CA ALA A 54 -4.72 -12.12 10.79
C ALA A 54 -5.77 -11.03 10.55
N GLY A 55 -6.99 -11.26 11.06
CA GLY A 55 -8.05 -10.27 11.03
C GLY A 55 -7.71 -9.02 11.84
N TYR A 56 -8.44 -7.94 11.60
CA TYR A 56 -8.22 -6.65 12.23
C TYR A 56 -9.52 -5.84 12.36
N HIS A 57 -9.53 -4.91 13.29
CA HIS A 57 -10.61 -3.93 13.42
C HIS A 57 -10.41 -2.81 12.40
N ARG A 58 -11.30 -2.67 11.43
CA ARG A 58 -11.32 -1.54 10.49
C ARG A 58 -12.23 -0.44 11.03
N TRP A 59 -11.80 0.82 10.93
CA TRP A 59 -12.66 1.96 11.19
C TRP A 59 -13.59 2.22 10.00
N ASP A 60 -14.90 2.31 10.22
CA ASP A 60 -15.91 2.54 9.16
C ASP A 60 -16.45 3.98 9.12
N GLY A 61 -15.88 4.89 9.92
CA GLY A 61 -16.35 6.28 10.04
C GLY A 61 -17.12 6.57 11.33
N GLY A 62 -17.60 5.55 12.05
CA GLY A 62 -18.24 5.73 13.36
C GLY A 62 -17.99 4.61 14.36
N ARG A 63 -17.51 3.44 13.89
CA ARG A 63 -17.21 2.30 14.74
C ARG A 63 -16.10 1.43 14.16
N TYR A 64 -15.61 0.53 15.00
CA TYR A 64 -14.75 -0.55 14.58
C TYR A 64 -15.57 -1.74 14.09
N VAL A 65 -15.22 -2.24 12.90
CA VAL A 65 -15.80 -3.44 12.30
C VAL A 65 -14.70 -4.49 12.16
N TRP A 66 -14.96 -5.71 12.64
CA TRP A 66 -14.03 -6.82 12.46
C TRP A 66 -13.96 -7.23 11.00
N VAL A 67 -12.75 -7.25 10.45
CA VAL A 67 -12.42 -7.85 9.16
C VAL A 67 -11.74 -9.18 9.46
N PRO A 68 -12.35 -10.32 9.10
CA PRO A 68 -11.75 -11.65 9.31
C PRO A 68 -10.40 -11.80 8.62
N GLY A 69 -9.56 -12.64 9.20
CA GLY A 69 -8.28 -13.02 8.59
C GLY A 69 -8.47 -13.78 7.29
N GLU A 70 -7.45 -13.73 6.45
CA GLU A 70 -7.46 -14.40 5.16
C GLU A 70 -6.08 -14.97 4.80
N TYR A 71 -6.09 -15.88 3.83
CA TYR A 71 -4.89 -16.42 3.24
C TYR A 71 -4.47 -15.61 2.01
N LEU A 72 -3.26 -15.09 2.04
CA LEU A 72 -2.67 -14.34 0.93
C LEU A 72 -1.70 -15.21 0.13
N ALA A 73 -1.76 -15.10 -1.19
CA ALA A 73 -0.74 -15.64 -2.08
C ALA A 73 0.51 -14.74 -2.02
N PRO A 74 1.71 -15.29 -1.73
CA PRO A 74 2.92 -14.49 -1.72
C PRO A 74 3.28 -14.00 -3.14
N PRO A 75 3.79 -12.78 -3.29
CA PRO A 75 4.15 -12.24 -4.61
C PRO A 75 5.41 -12.89 -5.20
N ARG A 76 6.24 -13.52 -4.36
CA ARG A 76 7.49 -14.18 -4.75
C ARG A 76 7.87 -15.25 -3.72
N PRO A 77 8.74 -16.23 -4.09
CA PRO A 77 9.28 -17.18 -3.13
C PRO A 77 9.93 -16.48 -1.93
N HIS A 78 9.72 -17.03 -0.73
CA HIS A 78 10.26 -16.51 0.53
C HIS A 78 9.80 -15.08 0.91
N ALA A 79 8.73 -14.55 0.30
CA ALA A 79 8.14 -13.30 0.77
C ALA A 79 7.51 -13.48 2.15
N HIS A 80 7.74 -12.53 3.05
CA HIS A 80 7.16 -12.51 4.38
C HIS A 80 6.12 -11.42 4.51
N TYR A 81 4.93 -11.77 4.99
CA TYR A 81 3.89 -10.78 5.25
C TYR A 81 4.06 -10.18 6.66
N TYR A 82 4.15 -8.86 6.72
CA TYR A 82 4.14 -8.09 7.96
C TYR A 82 2.72 -7.57 8.19
N GLN A 83 2.13 -7.97 9.32
CA GLN A 83 0.75 -7.63 9.67
C GLN A 83 0.57 -6.12 9.83
N GLY A 84 -0.52 -5.59 9.26
CA GLY A 84 -0.96 -4.22 9.50
C GLY A 84 -1.40 -4.03 10.94
N ALA A 85 -1.25 -2.82 11.48
CA ALA A 85 -1.53 -2.55 12.88
C ALA A 85 -2.06 -1.13 13.09
N TRP A 86 -2.89 -0.98 14.10
CA TRP A 86 -3.18 0.34 14.67
C TRP A 86 -1.96 0.81 15.45
N VAL A 87 -1.48 1.99 15.10
CA VAL A 87 -0.37 2.67 15.76
C VAL A 87 -0.92 3.88 16.48
N HIS A 88 -0.50 4.08 17.73
CA HIS A 88 -0.85 5.24 18.52
C HIS A 88 0.29 6.26 18.48
N ASP A 89 -0.04 7.52 18.19
CA ASP A 89 0.87 8.65 18.24
C ASP A 89 0.15 9.90 18.79
N GLY A 90 0.79 11.07 18.70
CA GLY A 90 0.28 12.33 19.26
C GLY A 90 -1.05 12.81 18.67
N HIS A 91 -1.48 12.28 17.53
CA HIS A 91 -2.74 12.65 16.87
C HIS A 91 -3.85 11.60 17.09
N GLY A 92 -3.56 10.52 17.82
CA GLY A 92 -4.49 9.43 18.11
C GLY A 92 -4.03 8.11 17.49
N TYR A 93 -4.99 7.28 17.08
CA TYR A 93 -4.74 5.98 16.47
C TYR A 93 -4.87 6.07 14.96
N ARG A 94 -3.86 5.62 14.22
CA ARG A 94 -3.93 5.45 12.77
C ARG A 94 -3.69 4.01 12.38
N TRP A 95 -4.34 3.57 11.31
CA TRP A 95 -4.04 2.29 10.72
C TRP A 95 -2.74 2.40 9.91
N ARG A 96 -1.83 1.45 10.12
CA ARG A 96 -0.65 1.24 9.27
C ARG A 96 -0.84 -0.05 8.52
N ASP A 97 -0.87 0.03 7.20
CA ASP A 97 -1.05 -1.14 6.36
C ASP A 97 0.07 -2.18 6.53
N GLY A 98 -0.34 -3.44 6.40
CA GLY A 98 0.60 -4.54 6.31
C GLY A 98 1.19 -4.65 4.92
N TYR A 99 2.37 -5.24 4.81
CA TYR A 99 3.12 -5.27 3.56
C TYR A 99 3.95 -6.55 3.43
N TRP A 100 4.35 -6.85 2.20
CA TRP A 100 5.28 -7.93 1.91
C TRP A 100 6.72 -7.43 1.97
N ARG A 101 7.63 -8.26 2.49
CA ARG A 101 9.08 -8.07 2.41
C ARG A 101 9.74 -9.25 1.73
#